data_AF-A0AAW7I261-F1
#
_entry.id   AF-A0AAW7I261-F1
#
_cell.length_a   1.000
_cell.length_b   1.000
_cell.length_c   1.000
_cell.angle_alpha   90.00
_cell.angle_beta   90.00
_cell.angle_gamma   90.00
#
_symmetry.space_group_name_H-M   'P 1'
#
loop_
_entity.id
_entity.type
_entity.pdbx_description
1 polymer ?
#
loop_
_entity_poly.entity_id
_entity_poly.type
_entity_poly.pdbx_seq_one_letter_code
_entity_poly.pdbx_strand_id
1 'polypeptide(L)'
;MTSLSLSPRHCWQWLAYHHQAAEGSLYLMFFSGLLLWEQLTPLWALARWNLFVHVMLSLTLFPLLFGAFWLSHRSLLNKSHKPFLRTTGRIIEALLLVCLTSGLLLVLHGTPGDSMGSLASWAHWLSALALTPLVLRHAWRWTILKWRS
;
A
#
# COMPACT_ATOMS: atom_id res chain seq x y z
N MET A 1 -16.80 -18.76 -31.12
CA MET A 1 -16.26 -18.54 -29.75
C MET A 1 -14.82 -18.07 -29.89
N THR A 2 -14.59 -16.76 -29.92
CA THR A 2 -13.24 -16.19 -29.99
C THR A 2 -12.61 -16.23 -28.61
N SER A 3 -11.59 -17.07 -28.43
CA SER A 3 -10.74 -17.03 -27.25
C SER A 3 -10.01 -15.68 -27.23
N LEU A 4 -10.45 -14.78 -26.35
CA LEU A 4 -9.71 -13.57 -26.03
C LEU A 4 -8.44 -13.99 -25.27
N SER A 5 -7.40 -14.36 -26.02
CA SER A 5 -6.05 -14.43 -25.45
C SER A 5 -5.64 -12.99 -25.14
N LEU A 6 -5.88 -12.56 -23.89
CA LEU A 6 -5.35 -11.30 -23.41
C LEU A 6 -3.82 -11.40 -23.46
N SER A 7 -3.20 -10.67 -24.39
CA SER A 7 -1.75 -10.61 -24.45
C SER A 7 -1.24 -10.10 -23.09
N PRO A 8 -0.17 -10.68 -22.51
CA PRO A 8 0.38 -10.22 -21.24
C PRO A 8 0.71 -8.72 -21.23
N ARG A 9 1.07 -8.16 -22.40
CA ARG A 9 1.32 -6.72 -22.57
C ARG A 9 0.07 -5.88 -22.42
N HIS A 10 -1.06 -6.31 -22.98
CA HIS A 10 -2.33 -5.60 -22.83
C HIS A 10 -2.83 -5.67 -21.38
N CYS A 11 -2.69 -6.82 -20.72
CA CYS A 11 -3.01 -6.96 -19.29
C CYS A 11 -2.15 -6.02 -18.43
N TRP A 12 -0.83 -5.97 -18.70
CA TRP A 12 0.11 -5.10 -17.97
C TRP A 12 -0.19 -3.61 -18.15
N GLN A 13 -0.52 -3.18 -19.38
CA GLN A 13 -0.96 -1.81 -19.64
C GLN A 13 -2.29 -1.51 -18.97
N TRP A 14 -3.27 -2.41 -19.07
CA TRP A 14 -4.57 -2.24 -18.42
C TRP A 14 -4.43 -2.05 -16.90
N LEU A 15 -3.60 -2.87 -16.25
CA LEU A 15 -3.35 -2.81 -14.82
C LEU A 15 -2.74 -1.46 -14.41
N ALA A 16 -1.86 -0.88 -15.22
CA ALA A 16 -1.22 0.40 -14.94
C ALA A 16 -2.21 1.58 -14.85
N TYR A 17 -3.41 1.45 -15.43
CA TYR A 17 -4.48 2.45 -15.41
C TYR A 17 -5.66 2.09 -14.49
N HIS A 18 -5.78 0.84 -14.02
CA HIS A 18 -6.88 0.38 -13.14
C HIS A 18 -6.41 0.27 -11.68
N HIS A 19 -6.39 1.41 -10.99
CA HIS A 19 -5.83 1.57 -9.65
C HIS A 19 -6.75 1.12 -8.49
N GLN A 20 -8.05 0.92 -8.73
CA GLN A 20 -9.05 0.81 -7.66
C GLN A 20 -8.76 -0.31 -6.65
N ALA A 21 -8.35 -1.49 -7.14
CA ALA A 21 -7.98 -2.61 -6.28
C ALA A 21 -6.72 -2.32 -5.45
N ALA A 22 -5.73 -1.65 -6.04
CA ALA A 22 -4.51 -1.26 -5.35
C ALA A 22 -4.79 -0.21 -4.27
N GLU A 23 -5.55 0.85 -4.60
CA GLU A 23 -5.98 1.88 -3.64
C GLU A 23 -6.80 1.27 -2.49
N GLY A 24 -7.79 0.44 -2.82
CA GLY A 24 -8.61 -0.26 -1.83
C GLY A 24 -7.78 -1.14 -0.91
N SER A 25 -6.81 -1.89 -1.46
CA SER A 25 -5.89 -2.70 -0.65
C SER A 25 -5.01 -1.84 0.27
N LEU A 26 -4.54 -0.67 -0.20
CA LEU A 26 -3.74 0.24 0.61
C LEU A 26 -4.56 0.85 1.75
N TYR A 27 -5.81 1.24 1.51
CA TYR A 27 -6.69 1.72 2.57
C TYR A 27 -7.05 0.62 3.56
N LEU A 28 -7.33 -0.59 3.08
CA LEU A 28 -7.58 -1.75 3.94
C LEU A 28 -6.37 -2.02 4.86
N MET A 29 -5.15 -1.97 4.31
CA MET A 29 -3.92 -2.12 5.09
C MET A 29 -3.74 -0.99 6.10
N PHE A 30 -3.99 0.26 5.69
CA PHE A 30 -3.89 1.41 6.59
C PHE A 30 -4.87 1.31 7.76
N PHE A 31 -6.15 1.05 7.50
CA PHE A 31 -7.16 0.99 8.55
C PHE A 31 -7.00 -0.23 9.45
N SER A 32 -6.69 -1.40 8.89
CA SER A 32 -6.36 -2.58 9.72
C SER A 32 -5.13 -2.33 10.59
N GLY A 33 -4.10 -1.64 10.08
CA GLY A 33 -2.93 -1.26 10.89
C GLY A 33 -3.25 -0.20 11.95
N LEU A 34 -4.06 0.81 11.61
CA LEU A 34 -4.50 1.85 12.53
C LEU A 34 -5.27 1.26 13.72
N LEU A 35 -6.09 0.24 13.48
CA LEU A 35 -6.80 -0.49 14.52
C LEU A 35 -5.89 -1.33 15.43
N LEU A 36 -4.60 -1.49 15.11
CA LEU A 36 -3.62 -2.08 16.04
C LEU A 36 -3.06 -1.08 17.05
N TRP A 37 -3.37 0.20 16.89
CA TRP A 37 -2.96 1.21 17.85
C TRP A 37 -3.78 1.08 19.13
N GLU A 38 -3.09 0.92 20.27
CA GLU A 38 -3.69 0.62 21.57
C GLU A 38 -4.78 1.62 21.98
N GLN A 39 -4.58 2.90 21.67
CA GLN A 39 -5.54 3.96 21.98
C GLN A 39 -6.88 3.81 21.23
N LEU A 40 -6.90 3.09 20.09
CA LEU A 40 -8.10 2.85 19.30
C LEU A 40 -8.73 1.49 19.59
N THR A 41 -7.92 0.48 19.89
CA THR A 41 -8.40 -0.89 20.19
C THR A 41 -7.81 -1.39 21.52
N PRO A 42 -8.35 -0.94 22.67
CA PRO A 42 -7.83 -1.33 23.98
C PRO A 42 -8.15 -2.78 24.34
N LEU A 43 -9.13 -3.40 23.66
CA LEU A 43 -9.50 -4.80 23.88
C LEU A 43 -8.53 -5.74 23.17
N TRP A 44 -7.65 -6.39 23.94
CA TRP A 44 -6.61 -7.28 23.42
C TRP A 44 -7.14 -8.41 22.53
N ALA A 45 -8.32 -8.96 22.83
CA ALA A 45 -8.92 -10.02 22.01
C ALA A 45 -9.21 -9.55 20.58
N LEU A 46 -9.68 -8.31 20.41
CA LEU A 46 -9.93 -7.70 19.09
C LEU A 46 -8.62 -7.36 18.39
N ALA A 47 -7.67 -6.75 19.12
CA ALA A 47 -6.35 -6.40 18.58
C ALA A 47 -5.60 -7.62 18.05
N ARG A 48 -5.67 -8.77 18.75
CA ARG A 48 -5.03 -10.02 18.34
C ARG A 48 -5.57 -10.56 17.00
N TRP A 49 -6.89 -10.60 16.85
CA TRP A 49 -7.49 -11.07 15.60
C TRP A 49 -7.24 -10.08 14.46
N ASN A 50 -7.31 -8.78 14.74
CA ASN A 50 -6.95 -7.77 13.76
C ASN A 50 -5.48 -7.86 13.35
N LEU A 51 -4.56 -8.15 14.27
CA LEU A 51 -3.14 -8.34 13.98
C LEU A 51 -2.93 -9.53 13.04
N PHE A 52 -3.57 -10.65 13.34
CA PHE A 52 -3.55 -11.83 12.48
C PHE A 52 -4.05 -11.49 11.07
N VAL A 53 -5.21 -10.85 10.94
CA VAL A 53 -5.79 -10.45 9.66
C VAL A 53 -4.87 -9.48 8.92
N HIS A 54 -4.33 -8.47 9.60
CA HIS A 54 -3.42 -7.48 9.02
C HIS A 54 -2.17 -8.15 8.44
N VAL A 55 -1.55 -9.08 9.18
CA VAL A 55 -0.37 -9.83 8.70
C VAL A 55 -0.73 -10.75 7.55
N MET A 56 -1.87 -11.45 7.59
CA MET A 56 -2.29 -12.31 6.48
C MET A 56 -2.54 -11.50 5.21
N LEU A 57 -3.22 -10.35 5.31
CA LEU A 57 -3.45 -9.45 4.18
C LEU A 57 -2.14 -8.85 3.64
N SER A 58 -1.20 -8.50 4.53
CA SER A 58 0.10 -7.90 4.15
C SER A 58 1.02 -8.88 3.41
N LEU A 59 0.95 -10.17 3.73
CA LEU A 59 1.78 -11.20 3.10
C LEU A 59 1.16 -11.77 1.82
N THR A 60 -0.15 -11.60 1.62
CA THR A 60 -0.88 -12.23 0.50
C THR A 60 -1.50 -11.18 -0.43
N LEU A 61 -2.63 -10.61 -0.05
CA LEU A 61 -3.47 -9.78 -0.90
C LEU A 61 -2.76 -8.49 -1.31
N PHE A 62 -2.04 -7.85 -0.38
CA PHE A 62 -1.37 -6.59 -0.65
C PHE A 62 -0.24 -6.71 -1.70
N PRO A 63 0.72 -7.65 -1.59
CA PRO A 63 1.71 -7.88 -2.63
C PRO A 63 1.10 -8.24 -3.99
N LEU A 64 0.03 -9.04 -3.99
CA LEU A 64 -0.64 -9.46 -5.23
C LEU A 64 -1.33 -8.28 -5.94
N LEU A 65 -2.15 -7.51 -5.23
CA LEU A 65 -2.91 -6.42 -5.83
C LEU A 65 -2.06 -5.17 -6.01
N PHE A 66 -1.46 -4.70 -4.92
CA PHE A 66 -0.69 -3.45 -4.93
C PHE A 66 0.65 -3.63 -5.63
N GLY A 67 1.37 -4.73 -5.38
CA GLY A 67 2.69 -4.98 -5.98
C GLY A 67 2.61 -5.12 -7.49
N ALA A 68 1.66 -5.89 -8.01
CA ALA A 68 1.45 -6.01 -9.46
C ALA A 68 1.07 -4.66 -10.10
N PHE A 69 0.16 -3.92 -9.47
CA PHE A 69 -0.19 -2.57 -9.90
C PHE A 69 1.03 -1.65 -9.92
N TRP A 70 1.79 -1.60 -8.83
CA TRP A 70 2.96 -0.74 -8.68
C TRP A 70 4.01 -1.00 -9.76
N LEU A 71 4.32 -2.26 -10.06
CA LEU A 71 5.29 -2.61 -11.11
C LEU A 71 4.83 -2.11 -12.50
N SER A 72 3.54 -2.28 -12.80
CA SER A 72 2.97 -1.80 -14.06
C SER A 72 2.95 -0.27 -14.14
N HIS A 73 2.54 0.39 -13.06
CA HIS A 73 2.40 1.84 -12.95
C HIS A 73 3.74 2.57 -12.93
N ARG A 74 4.78 1.97 -12.34
CA ARG A 74 6.15 2.53 -12.32
C ARG A 74 6.70 2.79 -13.72
N SER A 75 6.42 1.87 -14.65
CA SER A 75 6.83 2.03 -16.06
C SER A 75 6.21 3.27 -16.71
N LEU A 76 4.98 3.62 -16.33
CA LEU A 76 4.26 4.79 -16.81
C LEU A 76 4.79 6.08 -16.18
N LEU A 77 5.06 6.06 -14.87
CA LEU A 77 5.65 7.21 -14.17
C LEU A 77 7.02 7.58 -14.74
N ASN A 78 7.87 6.60 -15.04
CA ASN A 78 9.20 6.84 -15.60
C ASN A 78 9.16 7.49 -16.99
N LYS A 79 8.10 7.24 -17.77
CA LYS A 79 7.90 7.83 -19.10
C LYS A 79 7.15 9.17 -19.07
N SER A 80 6.60 9.56 -17.91
CA SER A 80 5.80 10.77 -17.78
C SER A 80 6.67 12.03 -17.77
N HIS A 81 6.30 13.04 -18.56
CA HIS A 81 6.94 14.36 -18.51
C HIS A 81 6.46 15.22 -17.34
N LYS A 82 5.49 14.76 -16.54
CA LYS A 82 4.91 15.55 -15.43
C LYS A 82 5.77 15.37 -14.16
N PRO A 83 6.47 16.43 -13.68
CA PRO A 83 7.40 16.30 -12.56
C PRO A 83 6.70 15.91 -11.26
N PHE A 84 5.46 16.36 -11.05
CA PHE A 84 4.68 15.98 -9.86
C PHE A 84 4.46 14.46 -9.79
N LEU A 85 4.00 13.83 -10.88
CA LEU A 85 3.74 12.39 -10.92
C LEU A 85 5.00 11.59 -10.59
N ARG A 86 6.13 11.98 -11.17
CA ARG A 86 7.42 11.33 -10.92
C ARG A 86 7.90 11.50 -9.49
N THR A 87 7.81 12.73 -8.95
CA THR A 87 8.32 13.04 -7.61
C THR A 87 7.48 12.37 -6.54
N THR A 88 6.16 12.55 -6.59
CA THR A 88 5.25 11.92 -5.63
C THR A 88 5.28 10.39 -5.74
N GLY A 89 5.35 9.82 -6.95
CA GLY A 89 5.52 8.38 -7.14
C GLY A 89 6.80 7.82 -6.53
N ARG A 90 7.93 8.54 -6.63
CA ARG A 90 9.20 8.15 -5.98
C ARG A 90 9.14 8.25 -4.45
N ILE A 91 8.49 9.28 -3.91
CA ILE A 91 8.32 9.41 -2.46
C ILE A 91 7.42 8.28 -1.94
N ILE A 92 6.32 7.98 -2.64
CA ILE A 92 5.44 6.84 -2.33
C ILE A 92 6.23 5.54 -2.35
N GLU A 93 7.06 5.31 -3.38
CA GLU A 93 7.92 4.13 -3.48
C GLU A 93 8.88 4.02 -2.28
N ALA A 94 9.54 5.10 -1.89
CA ALA A 94 10.43 5.11 -0.73
C ALA A 94 9.67 4.80 0.59
N LEU A 95 8.51 5.44 0.79
CA LEU A 95 7.67 5.19 1.97
C LEU A 95 7.17 3.75 2.03
N LEU A 96 6.77 3.16 0.89
CA LEU A 96 6.39 1.76 0.80
C LEU A 96 7.53 0.83 1.16
N LEU A 97 8.75 1.10 0.70
CA LEU A 97 9.93 0.29 1.05
C LEU A 97 10.23 0.36 2.55
N VAL A 98 10.15 1.54 3.16
CA VAL A 98 10.29 1.70 4.62
C VAL A 98 9.18 0.94 5.35
N CYS A 99 7.93 1.09 4.92
CA CYS A 99 6.77 0.42 5.52
C CYS A 99 6.89 -1.11 5.40
N LEU A 100 7.28 -1.63 4.23
CA LEU A 100 7.45 -3.06 3.98
C LEU A 100 8.58 -3.64 4.83
N THR A 101 9.76 -3.01 4.81
CA THR A 101 10.94 -3.51 5.53
C THR A 101 10.73 -3.50 7.05
N SER A 102 10.18 -2.41 7.59
CA SER A 102 9.80 -2.33 9.00
C SER A 102 8.69 -3.32 9.36
N GLY A 103 7.69 -3.52 8.51
CA GLY A 103 6.62 -4.49 8.73
C GLY A 103 7.11 -5.94 8.74
N LEU A 104 7.98 -6.30 7.80
CA LEU A 104 8.63 -7.62 7.78
C LEU A 104 9.50 -7.84 9.02
N LEU A 105 10.24 -6.81 9.45
CA LEU A 105 11.01 -6.87 10.69
C LEU A 105 10.10 -7.10 11.90
N LEU A 106 8.94 -6.43 11.98
CA LEU A 106 7.96 -6.64 13.05
C LEU A 106 7.35 -8.04 13.02
N VAL A 107 7.12 -8.64 11.84
CA VAL A 107 6.64 -10.03 11.74
C VAL A 107 7.69 -11.02 12.25
N LEU A 108 8.97 -10.78 11.95
CA LEU A 108 10.06 -11.69 12.30
C LEU A 108 10.54 -11.53 13.76
N HIS A 109 10.62 -10.30 14.25
CA HIS A 109 11.18 -9.96 15.56
C HIS A 109 10.11 -9.61 16.61
N GLY A 110 8.98 -9.04 16.18
CA GLY A 110 7.97 -8.49 17.08
C GLY A 110 8.43 -7.20 17.77
N THR A 111 7.78 -6.90 18.90
CA THR A 111 8.04 -5.71 19.73
C THR A 111 8.26 -6.12 21.18
N PRO A 112 9.39 -6.77 21.51
CA PRO A 112 9.65 -7.25 22.88
C PRO A 112 9.96 -6.12 23.87
N GLY A 113 10.06 -4.87 23.41
CA GLY A 113 10.41 -3.70 24.23
C GLY A 113 11.85 -3.20 24.03
N ASP A 114 12.56 -3.74 23.04
CA ASP A 114 13.91 -3.31 22.67
C ASP A 114 13.90 -2.13 21.68
N SER A 115 15.08 -1.53 21.48
CA SER A 115 15.26 -0.39 20.58
C SER A 115 14.95 -0.73 19.12
N MET A 116 15.27 -1.95 18.68
CA MET A 116 15.02 -2.39 17.31
C MET A 116 13.53 -2.56 17.04
N GLY A 117 12.79 -3.26 17.91
CA GLY A 117 11.34 -3.39 17.80
C GLY A 117 10.64 -2.03 17.85
N SER A 118 11.06 -1.14 18.76
CA SER A 118 10.51 0.22 18.87
C SER A 118 10.75 1.04 17.59
N LEU A 119 11.97 1.02 17.05
CA LEU A 119 12.30 1.71 15.80
C LEU A 119 11.48 1.17 14.63
N ALA A 120 11.34 -0.15 14.53
CA ALA A 120 10.54 -0.79 13.48
C ALA A 120 9.06 -0.38 13.59
N SER A 121 8.48 -0.39 14.80
CA SER A 121 7.11 0.08 15.04
C SER A 121 6.91 1.54 14.63
N TRP A 122 7.79 2.44 15.06
CA TRP A 122 7.69 3.86 14.71
C TRP A 122 7.89 4.10 13.22
N ALA A 123 8.87 3.46 12.60
CA ALA A 123 9.11 3.57 11.17
C ALA A 123 7.91 3.07 10.36
N HIS A 124 7.34 1.92 10.74
CA HIS A 124 6.16 1.35 10.09
C HIS A 124 4.95 2.29 10.21
N TRP A 125 4.66 2.75 11.43
CA TRP A 125 3.52 3.61 11.71
C TRP A 125 3.63 4.99 11.03
N LEU A 126 4.78 5.67 11.16
CA LEU A 126 4.99 6.99 10.55
C LEU A 126 4.98 6.92 9.02
N SER A 127 5.60 5.89 8.43
CA SER A 127 5.60 5.72 6.99
C SER A 127 4.20 5.43 6.46
N ALA A 128 3.41 4.58 7.11
CA ALA A 128 2.01 4.34 6.75
C ALA A 128 1.15 5.60 6.87
N LEU A 129 1.33 6.40 7.94
CA LEU A 129 0.62 7.65 8.15
C LEU A 129 0.94 8.70 7.09
N ALA A 130 2.20 8.78 6.64
CA ALA A 130 2.60 9.68 5.57
C ALA A 130 2.17 9.17 4.18
N LEU A 131 2.18 7.85 3.98
CA LEU A 131 1.87 7.19 2.72
C LEU A 131 0.41 7.44 2.31
N THR A 132 -0.54 7.22 3.21
CA THR A 132 -1.99 7.32 2.91
C THR A 132 -2.40 8.68 2.32
N PRO A 133 -2.15 9.85 2.96
CA PRO A 133 -2.51 11.14 2.41
C PRO A 133 -1.72 11.49 1.14
N LEU A 134 -0.48 11.01 1.02
CA LEU A 134 0.32 11.21 -0.18
C LEU A 134 -0.22 10.42 -1.37
N VAL A 135 -0.60 9.16 -1.17
CA VAL A 135 -1.28 8.33 -2.18
C VAL A 135 -2.62 8.94 -2.54
N LEU A 136 -3.41 9.40 -1.57
CA LEU A 136 -4.66 10.11 -1.85
C LEU A 136 -4.41 11.33 -2.72
N ARG A 137 -3.44 12.19 -2.38
CA ARG A 137 -3.09 13.38 -3.17
C ARG A 137 -2.53 13.04 -4.55
N HIS A 138 -1.73 11.97 -4.63
CA HIS A 138 -1.17 11.47 -5.88
C HIS A 138 -2.30 10.97 -6.78
N ALA A 139 -3.22 10.17 -6.26
CA ALA A 139 -4.37 9.65 -6.96
C ALA A 139 -5.35 10.77 -7.34
N TRP A 140 -5.78 11.62 -6.41
CA TRP A 140 -6.80 12.66 -6.56
C TRP A 140 -6.63 13.54 -7.80
N ARG A 141 -5.40 13.86 -8.17
CA ARG A 141 -5.12 14.76 -9.30
C ARG A 141 -5.32 14.08 -10.66
N TRP A 142 -5.48 12.75 -10.70
CA TRP A 142 -5.70 11.95 -11.91
C TRP A 142 -6.77 10.85 -11.77
N THR A 143 -7.30 10.59 -10.57
CA THR A 143 -8.50 9.78 -10.38
C THR A 143 -9.64 10.52 -11.03
N ILE A 144 -10.29 9.83 -11.95
CA ILE A 144 -11.47 10.26 -12.66
C ILE A 144 -12.64 10.21 -11.67
N LEU A 145 -12.62 11.03 -10.61
CA LEU A 145 -13.86 11.61 -10.07
C LEU A 145 -14.23 12.81 -10.95
N LYS A 146 -14.27 12.58 -12.27
CA LYS A 146 -15.37 13.15 -13.04
C LYS A 146 -16.59 12.38 -12.57
N TRP A 147 -17.27 12.87 -11.55
CA TRP A 147 -18.72 12.75 -11.58
C TRP A 147 -19.12 13.31 -12.95
N ARG A 148 -19.51 12.42 -13.87
CA ARG A 148 -20.32 12.89 -14.98
C ARG A 148 -21.56 13.48 -14.32
N SER A 149 -21.72 14.78 -14.51
CA SER A 149 -22.93 15.55 -14.25
C SER A 149 -24.18 14.78 -14.65
#